data_AF-A0A7S3H6U8-F1
#
_entry.id   AF-A0A7S3H6U8-F1
#
_cell.length_a   1.000
_cell.length_b   1.000
_cell.length_c   1.000
_cell.angle_alpha   90.00
_cell.angle_beta   90.00
_cell.angle_gamma   90.00
#
_symmetry.space_group_name_H-M   'P 1'
#
loop_
_entity.id
_entity.type
_entity.pdbx_description
1 polymer ?
#
loop_
_entity_poly.entity_id
_entity_poly.type
_entity_poly.pdbx_seq_one_letter_code
_entity_poly.pdbx_strand_id
1 'polypeptide(L)'
;ALDDADNVPPDCPKFDDTTWALPHDDTSAPDVSPDVLSSIFSRFALPTDAEGFDDIRYEWSPNSDAQEKLRRWIVIQKSAFLVEGLEPGEWFRSKLAAWKEERKQLREGHLAFNNKKGKGPSFEADANISGDLAGVGNIHDFDGQGTPLYANFRYEDWVLLSWRYELHLLVHGFATDAADDDIPGIHMGHVMHYFKTYFGVTCEPKDKLGVENIGDAVKLLREPVEFIDKGDGQQILHSSLEKETPFEVFVKGIEAYRRDRSRRLEAGDESAQLSFPRPTGKTPGKGVPFKAAPAGKGVTSKGSPSNSVPAKAAPVSAKALPGKAAPAKAGLAKAAIAKAAPVGAMHRVTGATAAA
;
A
#
# COMPACT_ATOMS: atom_id res chain seq x y z
N ALA A 1 41.50 52.47 -2.73
CA ALA A 1 40.48 51.83 -3.57
C ALA A 1 41.16 50.61 -4.18
N LEU A 2 40.98 49.46 -3.55
CA LEU A 2 41.32 48.18 -4.18
C LEU A 2 40.08 47.87 -5.01
N ASP A 3 40.28 47.80 -6.32
CA ASP A 3 39.22 47.72 -7.32
C ASP A 3 38.29 46.53 -7.05
N ASP A 4 36.99 46.83 -7.03
CA ASP A 4 35.85 45.90 -6.95
C ASP A 4 35.70 45.04 -8.23
N ALA A 5 36.81 44.65 -8.86
CA ALA A 5 36.84 44.09 -10.21
C ALA A 5 36.77 42.55 -10.28
N ASP A 6 36.79 41.83 -9.15
CA ASP A 6 36.78 40.35 -9.13
C ASP A 6 35.50 39.73 -8.54
N ASN A 7 34.46 40.51 -8.25
CA ASN A 7 33.21 39.98 -7.67
C ASN A 7 32.15 39.73 -8.75
N VAL A 8 32.54 39.08 -9.85
CA VAL A 8 31.55 38.45 -10.74
C VAL A 8 31.15 37.15 -10.05
N PRO A 9 29.90 37.01 -9.57
CA PRO A 9 29.46 35.76 -8.97
C PRO A 9 29.70 34.63 -9.97
N PRO A 10 30.26 33.48 -9.54
CA PRO A 10 30.38 32.34 -10.43
C PRO A 10 29.01 32.01 -11.02
N ASP A 11 28.96 31.70 -12.32
CA ASP A 11 27.71 31.32 -12.99
C ASP A 11 27.00 30.27 -12.16
N CYS A 12 25.72 30.51 -11.84
CA CYS A 12 24.90 29.58 -11.07
C CYS A 12 24.98 28.20 -11.75
N PRO A 13 25.47 27.16 -11.05
CA PRO A 13 25.51 25.82 -11.61
C PRO A 13 24.11 25.43 -12.10
N LYS A 14 24.02 24.73 -13.23
CA LYS A 14 22.74 24.17 -13.68
C LYS A 14 22.36 23.03 -12.74
N PHE A 15 21.64 23.36 -11.68
CA PHE A 15 21.04 22.40 -10.78
C PHE A 15 19.77 21.82 -11.43
N ASP A 16 19.61 20.50 -11.40
CA ASP A 16 18.26 19.93 -11.44
C ASP A 16 17.54 20.20 -10.10
N ASP A 17 16.21 20.10 -10.08
CA ASP A 17 15.39 20.37 -8.88
C ASP A 17 15.74 19.45 -7.69
N THR A 18 16.50 18.37 -7.94
CA THR A 18 16.95 17.39 -6.94
C THR A 18 18.36 17.64 -6.38
N THR A 19 19.17 18.44 -7.08
CA THR A 19 20.60 18.64 -6.79
C THR A 19 20.82 19.96 -6.05
N TRP A 20 21.17 19.83 -4.78
CA TRP A 20 21.43 20.94 -3.86
C TRP A 20 22.93 21.15 -3.58
N ALA A 21 23.78 20.23 -4.04
CA ALA A 21 25.23 20.25 -3.90
C ALA A 21 25.91 20.43 -5.27
N LEU A 22 27.21 20.77 -5.26
CA LEU A 22 28.02 20.72 -6.47
C LEU A 22 27.91 19.32 -7.10
N PRO A 23 27.76 19.18 -8.43
CA PRO A 23 27.64 17.87 -9.07
C PRO A 23 28.83 16.99 -8.68
N HIS A 24 28.55 15.82 -8.10
CA HIS A 24 29.55 14.78 -7.94
C HIS A 24 29.77 14.10 -9.29
N ASP A 25 31.00 13.66 -9.56
CA ASP A 25 31.22 12.68 -10.64
C ASP A 25 30.42 11.41 -10.32
N ASP A 26 29.81 10.75 -11.32
CA ASP A 26 28.97 9.54 -11.18
C ASP A 26 29.64 8.36 -10.43
N THR A 27 30.95 8.47 -10.16
CA THR A 27 31.77 7.47 -9.46
C THR A 27 32.11 7.85 -8.02
N SER A 28 31.77 9.06 -7.58
CA SER A 28 32.03 9.52 -6.21
C SER A 28 30.98 8.97 -5.26
N ALA A 29 31.43 8.50 -4.09
CA ALA A 29 30.53 8.21 -3.00
C ALA A 29 29.82 9.50 -2.54
N PRO A 30 28.55 9.43 -2.09
CA PRO A 30 27.85 10.58 -1.54
C PRO A 30 28.48 11.01 -0.21
N ASP A 31 28.54 12.32 0.03
CA ASP A 31 29.12 12.90 1.26
C ASP A 31 28.39 12.48 2.55
N VAL A 32 27.07 12.25 2.43
CA VAL A 32 26.21 11.79 3.52
C VAL A 32 25.51 10.52 3.07
N SER A 33 25.55 9.47 3.89
CA SER A 33 24.83 8.24 3.56
C SER A 33 23.31 8.47 3.56
N PRO A 34 22.53 7.74 2.74
CA PRO A 34 21.07 7.86 2.73
C PRO A 34 20.44 7.66 4.11
N ASP A 35 20.98 6.75 4.93
CA ASP A 35 20.51 6.47 6.29
C ASP A 35 20.74 7.64 7.25
N VAL A 36 21.87 8.35 7.12
CA VAL A 36 22.11 9.55 7.93
C VAL A 36 21.21 10.67 7.43
N LEU A 37 21.11 10.84 6.11
CA LEU A 37 20.29 11.87 5.48
C LEU A 37 18.83 11.76 5.91
N SER A 38 18.24 10.55 5.88
CA SER A 38 16.84 10.30 6.28
C SER A 38 16.52 10.72 7.71
N SER A 39 17.53 10.77 8.60
CA SER A 39 17.34 11.17 10.00
C SER A 39 17.49 12.67 10.26
N ILE A 40 18.20 13.41 9.40
CA ILE A 40 18.58 14.81 9.64
C ILE A 40 17.95 15.81 8.66
N PHE A 41 17.51 15.37 7.47
CA PHE A 41 17.08 16.27 6.39
C PHE A 41 15.95 17.22 6.80
N SER A 42 15.05 16.77 7.69
CA SER A 42 13.93 17.57 8.21
C SER A 42 14.35 18.75 9.08
N ARG A 43 15.61 18.79 9.53
CA ARG A 43 16.19 19.85 10.35
C ARG A 43 17.00 20.86 9.53
N PHE A 44 17.11 20.68 8.22
CA PHE A 44 17.88 21.58 7.38
C PHE A 44 17.18 22.93 7.30
N ALA A 45 17.95 23.99 7.50
CA ALA A 45 17.49 25.37 7.45
C ALA A 45 18.58 26.23 6.81
N LEU A 46 18.17 27.35 6.21
CA LEU A 46 19.12 28.36 5.75
C LEU A 46 19.58 29.20 6.94
N PRO A 47 20.81 29.76 6.89
CA PRO A 47 21.29 30.69 7.90
C PRO A 47 20.31 31.83 8.15
N THR A 48 20.13 32.19 9.42
CA THR A 48 19.30 33.32 9.84
C THR A 48 20.11 34.36 10.62
N ASP A 49 19.70 35.63 10.56
CA ASP A 49 20.35 36.72 11.31
C ASP A 49 20.35 36.47 12.84
N ALA A 50 19.42 35.63 13.33
CA ALA A 50 19.31 35.24 14.73
C ALA A 50 20.48 34.35 15.22
N GLU A 51 21.25 33.75 14.31
CA GLU A 51 22.39 32.89 14.64
C GLU A 51 23.69 33.67 14.92
N GLY A 52 23.70 34.99 14.64
CA GLY A 52 24.83 35.87 14.95
C GLY A 52 25.93 35.90 13.90
N PHE A 53 25.60 35.64 12.63
CA PHE A 53 26.53 35.83 11.51
C PHE A 53 26.82 37.31 11.24
N ASP A 54 28.05 37.64 10.85
CA ASP A 54 28.46 39.01 10.51
C ASP A 54 27.81 39.52 9.20
N ASP A 55 27.61 38.63 8.22
CA ASP A 55 26.95 38.93 6.93
C ASP A 55 26.43 37.63 6.29
N ILE A 56 25.22 37.65 5.71
CA ILE A 56 24.63 36.51 4.97
C ILE A 56 24.35 36.97 3.55
N ARG A 57 25.08 36.39 2.59
CA ARG A 57 24.93 36.68 1.16
C ARG A 57 24.37 35.47 0.43
N TYR A 58 23.30 35.70 -0.32
CA TYR A 58 22.76 34.71 -1.24
C TYR A 58 23.23 35.05 -2.66
N GLU A 59 24.30 34.40 -3.11
CA GLU A 59 25.01 34.77 -4.35
C GLU A 59 24.28 34.38 -5.64
N TRP A 60 23.51 33.29 -5.60
CA TRP A 60 22.89 32.71 -6.80
C TRP A 60 21.40 33.01 -6.95
N SER A 61 20.68 33.23 -5.84
CA SER A 61 19.25 33.52 -5.85
C SER A 61 18.87 34.36 -4.62
N PRO A 62 17.80 35.15 -4.66
CA PRO A 62 17.28 35.82 -3.47
C PRO A 62 16.95 34.84 -2.33
N ASN A 63 16.94 35.33 -1.09
CA ASN A 63 16.62 34.55 0.11
C ASN A 63 15.26 33.82 -0.01
N SER A 64 14.23 34.51 -0.54
CA SER A 64 12.90 33.92 -0.77
C SER A 64 12.96 32.64 -1.60
N ASP A 65 13.70 32.69 -2.69
CA ASP A 65 13.75 31.62 -3.70
C ASP A 65 14.61 30.46 -3.18
N ALA A 66 15.70 30.77 -2.46
CA ALA A 66 16.51 29.79 -1.78
C ALA A 66 15.70 29.04 -0.70
N GLN A 67 14.88 29.76 0.08
CA GLN A 67 13.99 29.16 1.08
C GLN A 67 12.95 28.26 0.43
N GLU A 68 12.33 28.69 -0.67
CA GLU A 68 11.35 27.89 -1.40
C GLU A 68 11.99 26.63 -1.98
N LYS A 69 13.19 26.73 -2.57
CA LYS A 69 13.95 25.58 -3.08
C LYS A 69 14.27 24.58 -1.97
N LEU A 70 14.73 25.04 -0.80
CA LEU A 70 15.01 24.16 0.34
C LEU A 70 13.73 23.47 0.84
N ARG A 71 12.62 24.22 0.97
CA ARG A 71 11.33 23.65 1.37
C ARG A 71 10.88 22.58 0.39
N ARG A 72 10.93 22.85 -0.91
CA ARG A 72 10.58 21.86 -1.95
C ARG A 72 11.47 20.63 -1.86
N TRP A 73 12.77 20.80 -1.69
CA TRP A 73 13.70 19.68 -1.50
C TRP A 73 13.38 18.85 -0.25
N ILE A 74 13.07 19.48 0.89
CA ILE A 74 12.65 18.78 2.11
C ILE A 74 11.39 17.96 1.86
N VAL A 75 10.38 18.53 1.17
CA VAL A 75 9.14 17.82 0.80
C VAL A 75 9.41 16.61 -0.10
N ILE A 76 10.30 16.77 -1.09
CA ILE A 76 10.76 15.68 -1.96
C ILE A 76 11.41 14.58 -1.13
N GLN A 77 12.29 14.92 -0.18
CA GLN A 77 12.93 13.95 0.72
C GLN A 77 11.94 13.28 1.67
N LYS A 78 10.97 14.01 2.23
CA LYS A 78 9.89 13.44 3.07
C LYS A 78 9.11 12.37 2.31
N SER A 79 8.89 12.57 1.01
CA SER A 79 8.20 11.62 0.13
C SER A 79 9.09 10.46 -0.32
N ALA A 80 10.39 10.72 -0.48
CA ALA A 80 11.39 9.74 -0.92
C ALA A 80 11.88 8.82 0.20
N PHE A 81 11.87 9.27 1.46
CA PHE A 81 12.20 8.43 2.61
C PHE A 81 10.94 7.83 3.25
N LEU A 82 11.13 6.73 3.98
CA LEU A 82 10.06 6.10 4.74
C LEU A 82 9.73 6.95 5.97
N VAL A 83 8.44 7.14 6.25
CA VAL A 83 7.95 7.76 7.48
C VAL A 83 8.14 6.75 8.61
N GLU A 84 9.09 7.04 9.50
CA GLU A 84 9.38 6.17 10.64
C GLU A 84 8.26 6.18 11.69
N GLY A 85 8.00 5.03 12.31
CA GLY A 85 7.07 4.92 13.43
C GLY A 85 5.58 4.98 13.07
N LEU A 86 5.23 4.90 11.79
CA LEU A 86 3.84 4.87 11.36
C LEU A 86 3.17 3.55 11.77
N GLU A 87 2.04 3.65 12.48
CA GLU A 87 1.19 2.51 12.82
C GLU A 87 -0.24 2.75 12.35
N PRO A 88 -1.02 1.69 12.04
CA PRO A 88 -2.38 1.86 11.57
C PRO A 88 -3.27 2.53 12.61
N GLY A 89 -3.94 3.61 12.23
CA GLY A 89 -4.88 4.29 13.10
C GLY A 89 -6.16 3.50 13.40
N GLU A 90 -6.98 4.04 14.30
CA GLU A 90 -8.27 3.45 14.67
C GLU A 90 -9.21 3.32 13.46
N TRP A 91 -9.24 4.34 12.60
CA TRP A 91 -10.04 4.34 11.37
C TRP A 91 -9.70 3.14 10.48
N PHE A 92 -8.41 2.94 10.20
CA PHE A 92 -7.97 1.85 9.34
C PHE A 92 -8.30 0.48 9.96
N ARG A 93 -8.02 0.29 11.26
CA ARG A 93 -8.32 -0.98 11.95
C ARG A 93 -9.81 -1.30 11.93
N SER A 94 -10.66 -0.29 12.13
CA SER A 94 -12.11 -0.42 12.05
C SER A 94 -12.58 -0.82 10.64
N LYS A 95 -12.12 -0.11 9.61
CA LYS A 95 -12.45 -0.44 8.21
C LYS A 95 -11.91 -1.80 7.78
N LEU A 96 -10.72 -2.19 8.22
CA LEU A 96 -10.17 -3.52 7.96
C LEU A 96 -10.97 -4.62 8.66
N ALA A 97 -11.51 -4.38 9.86
CA ALA A 97 -12.40 -5.32 10.52
C ALA A 97 -13.73 -5.47 9.76
N ALA A 98 -14.33 -4.35 9.35
CA ALA A 98 -15.54 -4.35 8.51
C ALA A 98 -15.30 -5.09 7.19
N TRP A 99 -14.15 -4.86 6.54
CA TRP A 99 -13.74 -5.57 5.32
C TRP A 99 -13.71 -7.09 5.51
N LYS A 100 -13.15 -7.56 6.63
CA LYS A 100 -13.05 -9.00 6.90
C LYS A 100 -14.43 -9.65 7.03
N GLU A 101 -15.37 -8.98 7.69
CA GLU A 101 -16.74 -9.49 7.81
C GLU A 101 -17.46 -9.45 6.46
N GLU A 102 -17.31 -8.36 5.70
CA GLU A 102 -17.92 -8.21 4.39
C GLU A 102 -17.43 -9.29 3.41
N ARG A 103 -16.11 -9.56 3.38
CA ARG A 103 -15.55 -10.68 2.59
C ARG A 103 -16.16 -12.03 2.96
N LYS A 104 -16.41 -12.24 4.25
CA LYS A 104 -17.00 -13.48 4.73
C LYS A 104 -18.44 -13.61 4.21
N GLN A 105 -19.23 -12.55 4.30
CA GLN A 105 -20.60 -12.51 3.75
C GLN A 105 -20.61 -12.75 2.24
N LEU A 106 -19.72 -12.10 1.48
CA LEU A 106 -19.59 -12.33 0.04
C LEU A 106 -19.27 -13.80 -0.28
N ARG A 107 -18.31 -14.39 0.42
CA ARG A 107 -17.93 -15.81 0.22
C ARG A 107 -19.07 -16.75 0.55
N GLU A 108 -19.76 -16.52 1.67
CA GLU A 108 -20.90 -17.33 2.09
C GLU A 108 -22.06 -17.22 1.09
N GLY A 109 -22.39 -16.01 0.63
CA GLY A 109 -23.41 -15.78 -0.38
C GLY A 109 -23.06 -16.42 -1.73
N HIS A 110 -21.79 -16.32 -2.16
CA HIS A 110 -21.34 -16.93 -3.41
C HIS A 110 -21.40 -18.47 -3.33
N LEU A 111 -20.98 -19.04 -2.20
CA LEU A 111 -21.08 -20.49 -1.95
C LEU A 111 -22.54 -20.96 -1.89
N ALA A 112 -23.40 -20.21 -1.20
CA ALA A 112 -24.83 -20.53 -1.10
C ALA A 112 -25.51 -20.50 -2.48
N PHE A 113 -25.20 -19.51 -3.31
CA PHE A 113 -25.68 -19.43 -4.69
C PHE A 113 -25.19 -20.61 -5.54
N ASN A 114 -23.89 -20.93 -5.50
CA ASN A 114 -23.33 -22.06 -6.25
C ASN A 114 -23.93 -23.41 -5.82
N ASN A 115 -24.19 -23.59 -4.52
CA ASN A 115 -24.86 -24.79 -3.99
C ASN A 115 -26.32 -24.92 -4.46
N LYS A 116 -27.02 -23.80 -4.66
CA LYS A 116 -28.38 -23.79 -5.25
C LYS A 116 -28.33 -24.12 -6.75
N LYS A 117 -27.38 -23.53 -7.49
CA LYS A 117 -27.17 -23.79 -8.92
C LYS A 117 -26.90 -25.27 -9.21
N GLY A 118 -26.12 -25.95 -8.36
CA GLY A 118 -25.81 -27.38 -8.51
C GLY A 118 -27.00 -28.35 -8.30
N LYS A 119 -28.19 -27.86 -7.91
CA LYS A 119 -29.38 -28.68 -7.64
C LYS A 119 -30.53 -28.49 -8.65
N GLY A 120 -30.37 -27.64 -9.67
CA GLY A 120 -31.38 -27.37 -10.71
C GLY A 120 -31.06 -28.02 -12.07
N PRO A 121 -32.04 -28.18 -12.98
CA PRO A 121 -31.80 -28.69 -14.32
C PRO A 121 -30.97 -27.66 -15.11
N SER A 122 -29.72 -28.00 -15.44
CA SER A 122 -28.89 -27.37 -16.48
C SER A 122 -29.15 -25.86 -16.67
N PHE A 123 -28.90 -25.06 -15.64
CA PHE A 123 -28.92 -23.61 -15.77
C PHE A 123 -27.73 -23.17 -16.64
N GLU A 124 -27.94 -22.17 -17.50
CA GLU A 124 -26.91 -21.58 -18.34
C GLU A 124 -25.62 -21.29 -17.54
N ALA A 125 -24.47 -21.44 -18.21
CA ALA A 125 -23.16 -21.51 -17.58
C ALA A 125 -22.84 -20.30 -16.68
N ASP A 126 -23.49 -19.15 -16.91
CA ASP A 126 -23.38 -17.93 -16.11
C ASP A 126 -24.77 -17.41 -15.70
N ALA A 127 -24.88 -16.82 -14.50
CA ALA A 127 -26.10 -16.12 -14.12
C ALA A 127 -26.33 -14.91 -15.05
N ASN A 128 -27.56 -14.70 -15.53
CA ASN A 128 -27.87 -13.57 -16.40
C ASN A 128 -27.95 -12.27 -15.58
N ILE A 129 -26.77 -11.70 -15.30
CA ILE A 129 -26.64 -10.40 -14.63
C ILE A 129 -26.54 -9.31 -15.71
N SER A 130 -27.67 -9.01 -16.34
CA SER A 130 -27.79 -7.94 -17.35
C SER A 130 -28.65 -6.81 -16.80
N GLY A 131 -28.07 -5.62 -16.64
CA GLY A 131 -28.76 -4.46 -16.06
C GLY A 131 -27.81 -3.34 -15.68
N ASP A 132 -28.36 -2.16 -15.43
CA ASP A 132 -27.60 -1.00 -14.94
C ASP A 132 -27.06 -1.25 -13.52
N LEU A 133 -25.76 -1.09 -13.34
CA LEU A 133 -25.07 -1.32 -12.07
C LEU A 133 -25.31 -0.18 -11.07
N ALA A 134 -25.59 1.04 -11.56
CA ALA A 134 -25.78 2.20 -10.70
C ALA A 134 -27.03 2.04 -9.83
N GLY A 135 -28.12 1.54 -10.41
CA GLY A 135 -29.40 1.30 -9.74
C GLY A 135 -29.47 0.09 -8.80
N VAL A 136 -28.38 -0.69 -8.64
CA VAL A 136 -28.39 -1.87 -7.76
C VAL A 136 -28.37 -1.44 -6.30
N GLY A 137 -29.46 -1.71 -5.58
CA GLY A 137 -29.60 -1.38 -4.14
C GLY A 137 -29.11 -2.45 -3.17
N ASN A 138 -28.96 -3.71 -3.61
CA ASN A 138 -28.44 -4.80 -2.78
C ASN A 138 -27.51 -5.71 -3.61
N ILE A 139 -26.23 -5.76 -3.24
CA ILE A 139 -25.23 -6.57 -3.96
C ILE A 139 -25.37 -8.08 -3.72
N HIS A 140 -26.06 -8.50 -2.65
CA HIS A 140 -26.29 -9.91 -2.31
C HIS A 140 -27.56 -10.47 -2.96
N ASP A 141 -28.42 -9.61 -3.48
CA ASP A 141 -29.68 -9.96 -4.15
C ASP A 141 -29.99 -8.94 -5.24
N PHE A 142 -29.35 -9.11 -6.39
CA PHE A 142 -29.39 -8.20 -7.52
C PHE A 142 -30.78 -8.18 -8.21
N ASP A 143 -31.45 -9.32 -8.29
CA ASP A 143 -32.70 -9.52 -9.03
C ASP A 143 -33.93 -9.73 -8.14
N GLY A 144 -33.78 -9.73 -6.81
CA GLY A 144 -34.84 -10.06 -5.86
C GLY A 144 -35.17 -11.55 -5.81
N GLN A 145 -34.41 -12.40 -6.53
CA GLN A 145 -34.56 -13.85 -6.56
C GLN A 145 -33.41 -14.57 -5.84
N GLY A 146 -32.53 -13.81 -5.19
CA GLY A 146 -31.38 -14.31 -4.46
C GLY A 146 -30.14 -14.54 -5.33
N THR A 147 -30.05 -13.90 -6.51
CA THR A 147 -28.83 -13.90 -7.33
C THR A 147 -27.91 -12.76 -6.86
N PRO A 148 -26.74 -13.03 -6.27
CA PRO A 148 -25.82 -11.96 -5.90
C PRO A 148 -25.16 -11.33 -7.14
N LEU A 149 -24.81 -10.05 -7.07
CA LEU A 149 -24.13 -9.32 -8.16
C LEU A 149 -22.78 -9.96 -8.54
N TYR A 150 -22.14 -10.60 -7.58
CA TYR A 150 -20.87 -11.31 -7.72
C TYR A 150 -21.06 -12.82 -7.99
N ALA A 151 -22.24 -13.25 -8.46
CA ALA A 151 -22.52 -14.66 -8.75
C ALA A 151 -21.54 -15.27 -9.78
N ASN A 152 -21.09 -14.47 -10.75
CA ASN A 152 -20.18 -14.93 -11.82
C ASN A 152 -18.70 -14.61 -11.53
N PHE A 153 -18.35 -14.18 -10.31
CA PHE A 153 -16.97 -13.84 -9.98
C PHE A 153 -16.09 -15.09 -9.99
N ARG A 154 -15.00 -15.00 -10.75
CA ARG A 154 -13.93 -16.00 -10.75
C ARG A 154 -12.87 -15.65 -9.73
N TYR A 155 -11.91 -16.55 -9.54
CA TYR A 155 -10.78 -16.33 -8.63
C TYR A 155 -10.09 -14.99 -8.89
N GLU A 156 -9.90 -14.65 -10.16
CA GLU A 156 -9.27 -13.42 -10.61
C GLU A 156 -10.06 -12.19 -10.15
N ASP A 157 -11.39 -12.20 -10.29
CA ASP A 157 -12.26 -11.11 -9.85
C ASP A 157 -12.23 -10.92 -8.32
N TRP A 158 -12.15 -12.02 -7.56
CA TRP A 158 -11.99 -11.97 -6.10
C TRP A 158 -10.66 -11.37 -5.66
N VAL A 159 -9.58 -11.68 -6.37
CA VAL A 159 -8.26 -11.10 -6.11
C VAL A 159 -8.26 -9.61 -6.44
N LEU A 160 -8.79 -9.22 -7.59
CA LEU A 160 -8.93 -7.81 -7.98
C LEU A 160 -9.75 -7.02 -6.96
N LEU A 161 -10.92 -7.53 -6.54
CA LEU A 161 -11.75 -6.88 -5.53
C LEU A 161 -10.97 -6.64 -4.24
N SER A 162 -10.22 -7.66 -3.81
CA SER A 162 -9.46 -7.57 -2.57
C SER A 162 -8.39 -6.49 -2.65
N TRP A 163 -7.59 -6.49 -3.72
CA TRP A 163 -6.51 -5.53 -3.88
C TRP A 163 -7.00 -4.11 -4.14
N ARG A 164 -8.07 -3.92 -4.92
CA ARG A 164 -8.69 -2.59 -5.13
C ARG A 164 -9.13 -1.96 -3.81
N TYR A 165 -9.79 -2.74 -2.95
CA TYR A 165 -10.26 -2.24 -1.67
C TYR A 165 -9.12 -2.08 -0.65
N GLU A 166 -8.21 -3.05 -0.56
CA GLU A 166 -7.08 -2.99 0.37
C GLU A 166 -6.12 -1.82 0.05
N LEU A 167 -5.81 -1.57 -1.22
CA LEU A 167 -5.01 -0.39 -1.60
C LEU A 167 -5.75 0.93 -1.38
N HIS A 168 -7.07 0.98 -1.61
CA HIS A 168 -7.88 2.15 -1.27
C HIS A 168 -7.82 2.46 0.23
N LEU A 169 -7.98 1.44 1.09
CA LEU A 169 -7.84 1.62 2.54
C LEU A 169 -6.43 2.06 2.93
N LEU A 170 -5.39 1.55 2.25
CA LEU A 170 -4.00 1.92 2.52
C LEU A 170 -3.76 3.41 2.25
N VAL A 171 -4.18 3.92 1.09
CA VAL A 171 -4.02 5.32 0.70
C VAL A 171 -4.65 6.26 1.74
N HIS A 172 -5.91 6.00 2.08
CA HIS A 172 -6.65 6.85 3.02
C HIS A 172 -6.21 6.66 4.48
N GLY A 173 -5.76 5.46 4.84
CA GLY A 173 -5.21 5.15 6.16
C GLY A 173 -3.90 5.89 6.37
N PHE A 174 -2.98 5.78 5.41
CA PHE A 174 -1.71 6.49 5.41
C PHE A 174 -1.91 8.01 5.50
N ALA A 175 -2.77 8.60 4.67
CA ALA A 175 -3.04 10.04 4.72
C ALA A 175 -3.59 10.50 6.08
N THR A 176 -4.38 9.65 6.76
CA THR A 176 -4.92 9.97 8.09
C THR A 176 -3.85 9.85 9.18
N ASP A 177 -2.99 8.83 9.10
CA ASP A 177 -2.03 8.50 10.16
C ASP A 177 -0.73 9.30 10.05
N ALA A 178 -0.31 9.65 8.83
CA ALA A 178 0.88 10.48 8.60
C ALA A 178 0.69 11.90 9.14
N ALA A 179 -0.54 12.43 9.09
CA ALA A 179 -0.94 13.72 9.65
C ALA A 179 0.00 14.90 9.32
N ASP A 180 0.66 14.84 8.15
CA ASP A 180 1.59 15.84 7.63
C ASP A 180 1.13 16.24 6.22
N ASP A 181 0.69 17.49 6.07
CA ASP A 181 0.20 18.04 4.81
C ASP A 181 1.31 18.13 3.74
N ASP A 182 2.58 18.10 4.15
CA ASP A 182 3.73 18.06 3.25
C ASP A 182 3.97 16.67 2.65
N ILE A 183 3.26 15.64 3.11
CA ILE A 183 3.39 14.27 2.58
C ILE A 183 2.20 14.00 1.65
N PRO A 184 2.35 14.24 0.33
CA PRO A 184 1.25 14.14 -0.63
C PRO A 184 0.63 12.74 -0.78
N GLY A 185 1.34 11.69 -0.33
CA GLY A 185 0.83 10.32 -0.32
C GLY A 185 1.95 9.29 -0.29
N ILE A 186 1.63 8.06 -0.68
CA ILE A 186 2.59 6.95 -0.67
C ILE A 186 3.36 6.90 -1.98
N HIS A 187 4.68 7.10 -1.95
CA HIS A 187 5.53 6.91 -3.12
C HIS A 187 5.54 5.44 -3.59
N MET A 188 5.61 5.20 -4.90
CA MET A 188 5.57 3.87 -5.52
C MET A 188 6.55 2.87 -4.89
N GLY A 189 7.77 3.31 -4.59
CA GLY A 189 8.81 2.49 -3.95
C GLY A 189 8.44 1.98 -2.55
N HIS A 190 7.53 2.66 -1.86
CA HIS A 190 7.20 2.43 -0.45
C HIS A 190 5.85 1.74 -0.24
N VAL A 191 5.06 1.57 -1.30
CA VAL A 191 3.73 0.93 -1.22
C VAL A 191 3.82 -0.45 -0.57
N MET A 192 4.80 -1.26 -0.96
CA MET A 192 4.97 -2.61 -0.39
C MET A 192 5.35 -2.59 1.10
N HIS A 193 6.14 -1.60 1.53
CA HIS A 193 6.50 -1.41 2.93
C HIS A 193 5.27 -1.06 3.76
N TYR A 194 4.52 -0.02 3.37
CA TYR A 194 3.32 0.38 4.10
C TYR A 194 2.22 -0.68 4.04
N PHE A 195 2.08 -1.41 2.94
CA PHE A 195 1.16 -2.55 2.89
C PHE A 195 1.50 -3.58 3.98
N LYS A 196 2.79 -3.90 4.15
CA LYS A 196 3.22 -4.81 5.23
C LYS A 196 2.96 -4.23 6.62
N THR A 197 3.24 -2.95 6.83
CA THR A 197 3.00 -2.27 8.11
C THR A 197 1.51 -2.25 8.48
N TYR A 198 0.64 -2.00 7.51
CA TYR A 198 -0.80 -1.85 7.73
C TYR A 198 -1.55 -3.17 7.82
N PHE A 199 -1.27 -4.10 6.91
CA PHE A 199 -1.98 -5.37 6.84
C PHE A 199 -1.29 -6.50 7.62
N GLY A 200 -0.02 -6.32 8.01
CA GLY A 200 0.79 -7.35 8.64
C GLY A 200 1.19 -8.49 7.70
N VAL A 201 1.01 -8.31 6.38
CA VAL A 201 1.25 -9.33 5.34
C VAL A 201 2.10 -8.72 4.25
N THR A 202 3.08 -9.47 3.74
CA THR A 202 3.91 -9.04 2.60
C THR A 202 3.05 -8.86 1.35
N CYS A 203 3.21 -7.72 0.68
CA CYS A 203 2.61 -7.48 -0.64
C CYS A 203 3.47 -8.17 -1.70
N GLU A 204 2.94 -9.19 -2.38
CA GLU A 204 3.65 -9.97 -3.39
C GLU A 204 2.87 -9.94 -4.72
N PRO A 205 3.06 -8.91 -5.57
CA PRO A 205 2.36 -8.78 -6.85
C PRO A 205 2.55 -9.99 -7.77
N LYS A 206 3.76 -10.55 -7.79
CA LYS A 206 4.10 -11.71 -8.61
C LYS A 206 3.29 -12.93 -8.23
N ASP A 207 3.16 -13.21 -6.94
CA ASP A 207 2.50 -14.43 -6.45
C ASP A 207 0.98 -14.32 -6.47
N LYS A 208 0.42 -13.11 -6.43
CA LYS A 208 -1.04 -12.89 -6.42
C LYS A 208 -1.64 -12.55 -7.78
N LEU A 209 -0.94 -11.75 -8.58
CA LEU A 209 -1.42 -11.20 -9.84
C LEU A 209 -0.59 -11.64 -11.05
N GLY A 210 0.58 -12.26 -10.84
CA GLY A 210 1.46 -12.68 -11.94
C GLY A 210 2.25 -11.54 -12.58
N VAL A 211 2.39 -10.40 -11.88
CA VAL A 211 3.10 -9.20 -12.37
C VAL A 211 4.33 -8.91 -11.52
N GLU A 212 5.41 -8.41 -12.12
CA GLU A 212 6.71 -8.29 -11.43
C GLU A 212 6.77 -7.13 -10.42
N ASN A 213 6.07 -6.02 -10.68
CA ASN A 213 6.17 -4.81 -9.87
C ASN A 213 4.79 -4.24 -9.49
N ILE A 214 4.77 -3.39 -8.45
CA ILE A 214 3.54 -2.78 -7.93
C ILE A 214 2.91 -1.80 -8.94
N GLY A 215 3.71 -1.16 -9.80
CA GLY A 215 3.23 -0.28 -10.87
C GLY A 215 2.31 -1.01 -11.84
N ASP A 216 2.75 -2.16 -12.33
CA ASP A 216 1.99 -3.00 -13.26
C ASP A 216 0.79 -3.66 -12.58
N ALA A 217 0.89 -3.97 -11.27
CA ALA A 217 -0.26 -4.40 -10.48
C ALA A 217 -1.36 -3.34 -10.45
N VAL A 218 -1.02 -2.07 -10.20
CA VAL A 218 -2.00 -0.98 -10.17
C VAL A 218 -2.62 -0.75 -11.56
N LYS A 219 -1.82 -0.79 -12.65
CA LYS A 219 -2.35 -0.73 -14.02
C LYS A 219 -3.32 -1.87 -14.34
N LEU A 220 -3.02 -3.07 -13.88
CA LEU A 220 -3.88 -4.25 -14.03
C LEU A 220 -5.18 -4.09 -13.23
N LEU A 221 -5.09 -3.54 -12.03
CA LEU A 221 -6.24 -3.29 -11.17
C LEU A 221 -7.17 -2.22 -11.76
N ARG A 222 -6.66 -1.24 -12.52
CA ARG A 222 -7.41 -0.05 -12.97
C ARG A 222 -8.03 0.69 -11.77
N GLU A 223 -9.17 1.35 -11.97
CA GLU A 223 -9.90 2.07 -10.91
C GLU A 223 -10.19 1.20 -9.67
N PRO A 224 -10.12 1.74 -8.45
CA PRO A 224 -10.04 3.18 -8.16
C PRO A 224 -8.63 3.69 -7.84
N VAL A 225 -7.60 2.86 -7.97
CA VAL A 225 -6.25 3.22 -7.52
C VAL A 225 -5.34 3.41 -8.73
N GLU A 226 -4.57 4.49 -8.73
CA GLU A 226 -3.63 4.83 -9.79
C GLU A 226 -2.37 5.50 -9.25
N PHE A 227 -1.30 5.52 -10.05
CA PHE A 227 -0.10 6.30 -9.74
C PHE A 227 -0.17 7.62 -10.47
N ILE A 228 -0.12 8.72 -9.72
CA ILE A 228 -0.08 10.08 -10.26
C ILE A 228 1.36 10.59 -10.19
N ASP A 229 1.83 11.19 -11.29
CA ASP A 229 3.11 11.89 -11.33
C ASP A 229 2.94 13.27 -10.68
N LYS A 230 3.77 13.56 -9.68
CA LYS A 230 3.78 14.85 -8.97
C LYS A 230 4.89 15.80 -9.45
N GLY A 231 5.62 15.44 -10.51
CA GLY A 231 6.82 16.12 -10.92
C GLY A 231 8.07 15.45 -10.33
N ASP A 232 9.23 15.77 -10.88
CA ASP A 232 10.53 15.29 -10.41
C ASP A 232 10.68 13.74 -10.39
N GLY A 233 9.88 13.04 -11.20
CA GLY A 233 9.87 11.57 -11.30
C GLY A 233 9.19 10.86 -10.12
N GLN A 234 8.51 11.59 -9.24
CA GLN A 234 7.83 11.01 -8.09
C GLN A 234 6.42 10.51 -8.46
N GLN A 235 6.24 9.18 -8.38
CA GLN A 235 4.94 8.54 -8.58
C GLN A 235 4.28 8.23 -7.24
N ILE A 236 3.09 8.78 -7.02
CA ILE A 236 2.35 8.66 -5.76
C ILE A 236 1.08 7.85 -5.97
N LEU A 237 0.84 6.89 -5.07
CA LEU A 237 -0.36 6.09 -5.06
C LEU A 237 -1.56 6.96 -4.64
N HIS A 238 -2.53 7.07 -5.52
CA HIS A 238 -3.75 7.84 -5.33
C HIS A 238 -4.98 6.95 -5.49
N SER A 239 -6.04 7.25 -4.74
CA SER A 239 -7.36 6.65 -4.91
C SER A 239 -8.33 7.73 -5.40
N SER A 240 -8.95 7.50 -6.56
CA SER A 240 -9.95 8.40 -7.14
C SER A 240 -11.28 8.43 -6.36
N LEU A 241 -11.53 7.43 -5.52
CA LEU A 241 -12.70 7.36 -4.65
C LEU A 241 -12.44 7.98 -3.27
N GLU A 242 -13.48 8.60 -2.71
CA GLU A 242 -13.47 9.21 -1.38
C GLU A 242 -13.28 8.18 -0.26
N LYS A 243 -12.71 8.63 0.87
CA LYS A 243 -12.36 7.82 2.04
C LYS A 243 -13.50 6.95 2.59
N GLU A 244 -14.72 7.47 2.57
CA GLU A 244 -15.91 6.80 3.15
C GLU A 244 -16.79 6.12 2.08
N THR A 245 -16.23 5.88 0.88
CA THR A 245 -16.98 5.25 -0.20
C THR A 245 -17.53 3.88 0.24
N PRO A 246 -18.85 3.63 0.07
CA PRO A 246 -19.45 2.36 0.42
C PRO A 246 -18.80 1.18 -0.31
N PHE A 247 -18.67 0.06 0.39
CA PHE A 247 -18.04 -1.14 -0.16
C PHE A 247 -18.72 -1.65 -1.44
N GLU A 248 -20.03 -1.49 -1.55
CA GLU A 248 -20.82 -1.89 -2.70
C GLU A 248 -20.31 -1.30 -4.03
N VAL A 249 -19.74 -0.09 -3.99
CA VAL A 249 -19.17 0.58 -5.17
C VAL A 249 -18.01 -0.23 -5.74
N PHE A 250 -17.20 -0.88 -4.90
CA PHE A 250 -16.08 -1.71 -5.32
C PHE A 250 -16.57 -3.01 -5.99
N VAL A 251 -17.61 -3.64 -5.46
CA VAL A 251 -18.22 -4.84 -6.07
C VAL A 251 -18.82 -4.48 -7.43
N LYS A 252 -19.55 -3.36 -7.52
CA LYS A 252 -20.07 -2.84 -8.79
C LYS A 252 -18.96 -2.56 -9.79
N GLY A 253 -17.86 -1.94 -9.35
CA GLY A 253 -16.70 -1.65 -10.20
C GLY A 253 -15.98 -2.89 -10.72
N ILE A 254 -15.93 -3.98 -9.94
CA ILE A 254 -15.38 -5.27 -10.40
C ILE A 254 -16.33 -5.93 -11.40
N GLU A 255 -17.63 -5.91 -11.17
CA GLU A 255 -18.60 -6.48 -12.12
C GLU A 255 -18.59 -5.70 -13.44
N ALA A 256 -18.50 -4.37 -13.40
CA ALA A 256 -18.32 -3.54 -14.59
C ALA A 256 -17.06 -3.94 -15.36
N TYR A 257 -15.95 -4.12 -14.65
CA TYR A 257 -14.69 -4.54 -15.24
C TYR A 257 -14.74 -5.96 -15.82
N ARG A 258 -15.43 -6.90 -15.15
CA ARG A 258 -15.66 -8.26 -15.66
C ARG A 258 -16.47 -8.22 -16.97
N ARG A 259 -17.54 -7.42 -17.03
CA ARG A 259 -18.36 -7.23 -18.24
C ARG A 259 -17.57 -6.62 -19.39
N ASP A 260 -16.72 -5.62 -19.13
CA ASP A 260 -15.80 -5.05 -20.12
C ASP A 260 -14.86 -6.12 -20.70
N ARG A 261 -14.23 -6.91 -19.83
CA ARG A 261 -13.35 -8.01 -20.25
C ARG A 261 -14.08 -9.06 -21.08
N SER A 262 -15.29 -9.46 -20.68
CA SER A 262 -16.11 -10.39 -21.46
C SER A 262 -16.42 -9.87 -22.87
N ARG A 263 -16.82 -8.60 -23.01
CA ARG A 263 -17.10 -7.99 -24.32
C ARG A 263 -15.86 -7.94 -25.21
N ARG A 264 -14.69 -7.63 -24.64
CA ARG A 264 -13.42 -7.62 -25.38
C ARG A 264 -13.05 -9.03 -25.86
N LEU A 265 -13.23 -10.05 -25.01
CA LEU A 265 -13.01 -11.44 -25.40
C LEU A 265 -13.96 -11.90 -26.50
N GLU A 266 -15.25 -11.55 -26.44
CA GLU A 266 -16.23 -11.86 -27.47
C GLU A 266 -15.92 -11.16 -28.82
N ALA A 267 -15.28 -9.99 -28.76
CA ALA A 267 -14.76 -9.29 -29.93
C ALA A 267 -13.42 -9.85 -30.46
N GLY A 268 -12.88 -10.89 -29.83
CA GLY A 268 -11.62 -11.54 -30.21
C GLY A 268 -10.34 -10.88 -29.66
N ASP A 269 -10.45 -9.95 -28.71
CA ASP A 269 -9.31 -9.36 -28.01
C ASP A 269 -8.89 -10.24 -26.83
N GLU A 270 -8.02 -11.22 -27.11
CA GLU A 270 -7.49 -12.17 -26.13
C GLU A 270 -6.70 -11.49 -24.99
N SER A 271 -6.24 -10.25 -25.17
CA SER A 271 -5.48 -9.52 -24.13
C SER A 271 -6.32 -9.18 -22.89
N ALA A 272 -7.64 -9.29 -22.97
CA ALA A 272 -8.55 -9.09 -21.85
C ALA A 272 -8.66 -10.31 -20.91
N GLN A 273 -8.07 -11.46 -21.28
CA GLN A 273 -8.09 -12.65 -20.45
C GLN A 273 -7.16 -12.49 -19.24
N LEU A 274 -7.70 -12.66 -18.04
CA LEU A 274 -6.91 -12.67 -16.81
C LEU A 274 -6.58 -14.10 -16.41
N SER A 275 -5.32 -14.32 -16.01
CA SER A 275 -4.83 -15.57 -15.46
C SER A 275 -3.88 -15.26 -14.32
N PHE A 276 -4.30 -15.55 -13.09
CA PHE A 276 -3.48 -15.31 -11.91
C PHE A 276 -2.88 -16.61 -11.37
N PRO A 277 -1.68 -16.57 -10.77
CA PRO A 277 -1.13 -17.71 -10.07
C PRO A 277 -2.10 -18.18 -8.99
N ARG A 278 -2.38 -19.48 -8.99
CA ARG A 278 -3.20 -20.11 -7.96
C ARG A 278 -2.28 -20.64 -6.88
N PRO A 279 -2.57 -20.39 -5.59
CA PRO A 279 -1.80 -20.99 -4.52
C PRO A 279 -1.94 -22.50 -4.62
N THR A 280 -0.86 -23.17 -5.04
CA THR A 280 -0.78 -24.62 -4.96
C THR A 280 -0.71 -24.95 -3.48
N GLY A 281 -1.78 -25.55 -2.95
CA GLY A 281 -1.73 -26.11 -1.61
C GLY A 281 -0.50 -27.03 -1.56
N LYS A 282 0.42 -26.79 -0.62
CA LYS A 282 1.45 -27.76 -0.25
C LYS A 282 0.71 -29.02 0.17
N THR A 283 0.47 -29.90 -0.79
CA THR A 283 -0.01 -31.24 -0.53
C THR A 283 1.15 -31.90 0.21
N PRO A 284 0.99 -32.42 1.44
CA PRO A 284 2.06 -33.14 2.10
C PRO A 284 2.47 -34.27 1.17
N GLY A 285 3.75 -34.27 0.78
CA GLY A 285 4.28 -35.13 -0.27
C GLY A 285 3.88 -36.58 -0.07
N LYS A 286 3.03 -37.08 -0.97
CA LYS A 286 2.94 -38.51 -1.22
C LYS A 286 4.01 -38.86 -2.23
N GLY A 287 4.82 -39.83 -1.85
CA GLY A 287 6.10 -40.15 -2.43
C GLY A 287 6.06 -40.62 -3.89
N VAL A 288 7.25 -40.54 -4.47
CA VAL A 288 7.86 -41.36 -5.54
C VAL A 288 6.96 -41.86 -6.68
N PRO A 289 7.32 -41.55 -7.95
CA PRO A 289 6.62 -42.10 -9.11
C PRO A 289 7.02 -43.56 -9.31
N PHE A 290 6.07 -44.49 -9.17
CA PHE A 290 6.28 -45.87 -9.58
C PHE A 290 5.88 -46.05 -11.04
N LYS A 291 6.84 -46.51 -11.84
CA LYS A 291 6.73 -46.84 -13.27
C LYS A 291 6.00 -48.20 -13.41
N ALA A 292 4.99 -48.26 -14.28
CA ALA A 292 4.36 -49.52 -14.73
C ALA A 292 5.35 -50.31 -15.63
N ALA A 293 5.36 -51.64 -15.83
CA ALA A 293 4.50 -52.83 -15.57
C ALA A 293 5.42 -54.10 -15.71
N PRO A 294 4.97 -55.38 -15.93
CA PRO A 294 3.68 -56.07 -15.72
C PRO A 294 3.78 -57.48 -15.03
N ALA A 295 2.59 -58.04 -14.72
CA ALA A 295 2.19 -59.46 -14.65
C ALA A 295 2.89 -60.49 -13.70
N GLY A 296 2.09 -61.09 -12.81
CA GLY A 296 2.43 -62.35 -12.12
C GLY A 296 1.35 -62.84 -11.14
N LYS A 297 0.85 -64.07 -11.34
CA LYS A 297 -0.21 -64.79 -10.58
C LYS A 297 0.20 -65.17 -9.14
N GLY A 298 -0.79 -65.38 -8.26
CA GLY A 298 -0.70 -66.23 -7.04
C GLY A 298 -1.30 -65.57 -5.79
N VAL A 299 -2.52 -65.88 -5.37
CA VAL A 299 -2.91 -66.97 -4.43
C VAL A 299 -2.64 -66.64 -2.94
N THR A 300 -3.74 -66.40 -2.23
CA THR A 300 -4.08 -66.71 -0.81
C THR A 300 -3.02 -66.58 0.29
N SER A 301 -3.34 -65.86 1.37
CA SER A 301 -4.03 -66.41 2.56
C SER A 301 -3.86 -65.52 3.80
N LYS A 302 -4.80 -65.75 4.74
CA LYS A 302 -5.03 -65.13 6.05
C LYS A 302 -3.81 -65.12 6.99
N GLY A 303 -3.79 -64.13 7.89
CA GLY A 303 -3.06 -64.23 9.15
C GLY A 303 -2.98 -62.92 9.94
N SER A 304 -3.99 -62.65 10.76
CA SER A 304 -3.87 -61.83 11.99
C SER A 304 -3.52 -62.77 13.15
N PRO A 305 -3.31 -62.31 14.41
CA PRO A 305 -2.77 -61.04 14.94
C PRO A 305 -1.76 -61.32 16.10
N SER A 306 -1.15 -60.29 16.68
CA SER A 306 -0.83 -60.21 18.14
C SER A 306 -0.02 -58.94 18.40
N ASN A 307 -0.61 -57.89 18.97
CA ASN A 307 -0.73 -57.60 20.41
C ASN A 307 0.61 -57.35 21.13
N SER A 308 0.89 -56.08 21.45
CA SER A 308 1.34 -55.63 22.79
C SER A 308 1.59 -54.11 22.80
N VAL A 309 0.68 -53.40 23.45
CA VAL A 309 0.91 -52.15 24.21
C VAL A 309 1.14 -52.67 25.65
N PRO A 310 2.03 -52.11 26.51
CA PRO A 310 1.96 -50.72 26.99
C PRO A 310 3.35 -50.13 27.33
N ALA A 311 3.60 -48.98 27.91
CA ALA A 311 2.81 -47.96 28.58
C ALA A 311 3.57 -46.63 28.54
N LYS A 312 2.79 -45.58 28.68
CA LYS A 312 3.05 -44.17 28.96
C LYS A 312 3.95 -43.93 30.20
N ALA A 313 4.90 -42.99 30.11
CA ALA A 313 5.32 -42.15 31.25
C ALA A 313 6.06 -40.88 30.78
N ALA A 314 5.61 -39.74 31.28
CA ALA A 314 6.27 -38.44 31.34
C ALA A 314 5.94 -37.86 32.73
N PRO A 315 6.51 -36.73 33.18
CA PRO A 315 7.88 -36.20 33.09
C PRO A 315 8.46 -35.92 34.51
N VAL A 316 9.74 -35.55 34.63
CA VAL A 316 10.26 -34.89 35.87
C VAL A 316 11.42 -33.93 35.55
N SER A 317 11.43 -32.85 36.33
CA SER A 317 12.13 -31.57 36.13
C SER A 317 13.57 -31.50 36.66
N ALA A 318 14.23 -30.40 36.24
CA ALA A 318 15.21 -29.56 36.94
C ALA A 318 16.72 -29.79 36.73
N LYS A 319 17.37 -28.81 36.07
CA LYS A 319 18.56 -28.09 36.61
C LYS A 319 18.85 -26.79 35.83
N ALA A 320 19.31 -25.77 36.54
CA ALA A 320 19.54 -24.40 36.10
C ALA A 320 21.02 -23.95 36.27
N LEU A 321 21.31 -22.74 35.72
CA LEU A 321 22.44 -21.79 35.87
C LEU A 321 23.59 -21.84 34.83
N PRO A 322 24.34 -20.72 34.60
CA PRO A 322 24.06 -19.26 34.65
C PRO A 322 24.42 -18.57 33.28
N GLY A 323 24.01 -17.36 32.88
CA GLY A 323 24.10 -16.04 33.50
C GLY A 323 25.28 -15.22 32.91
N LYS A 324 25.03 -14.31 31.93
CA LYS A 324 25.90 -13.15 31.60
C LYS A 324 25.04 -11.96 31.15
N ALA A 325 25.32 -10.81 31.76
CA ALA A 325 24.53 -9.59 31.76
C ALA A 325 24.83 -8.65 30.57
N ALA A 326 23.81 -7.86 30.23
CA ALA A 326 23.88 -6.67 29.38
C ALA A 326 24.15 -5.41 30.22
N PRO A 327 24.78 -4.35 29.67
CA PRO A 327 24.86 -3.07 30.36
C PRO A 327 23.67 -2.15 30.00
N ALA A 328 23.14 -1.50 31.03
CA ALA A 328 22.11 -0.47 30.97
C ALA A 328 22.70 0.94 30.79
N LYS A 329 22.03 1.80 30.01
CA LYS A 329 21.98 3.29 30.08
C LYS A 329 20.74 3.73 29.28
N ALA A 330 20.01 4.80 29.54
CA ALA A 330 19.77 5.68 30.67
C ALA A 330 18.48 6.42 30.27
N GLY A 331 17.49 6.48 31.17
CA GLY A 331 16.21 7.14 30.90
C GLY A 331 16.36 8.66 30.87
N LEU A 332 15.88 9.29 29.81
CA LEU A 332 15.63 10.73 29.76
C LEU A 332 14.13 10.99 29.86
N ALA A 333 13.79 11.84 30.82
CA ALA A 333 12.44 12.17 31.23
C ALA A 333 11.68 12.99 30.18
N LYS A 334 10.36 12.76 30.11
CA LYS A 334 9.38 13.58 29.41
C LYS A 334 9.37 15.01 29.96
N ALA A 335 9.60 16.00 29.12
CA ALA A 335 9.22 17.38 29.38
C ALA A 335 7.86 17.65 28.71
N ALA A 336 6.89 18.08 29.52
CA ALA A 336 5.60 18.57 29.07
C ALA A 336 5.76 20.03 28.60
N ILE A 337 5.32 20.33 27.37
CA ILE A 337 5.18 21.70 26.89
C ILE A 337 3.72 22.13 27.08
N ALA A 338 3.55 23.16 27.90
CA ALA A 338 2.28 23.77 28.23
C ALA A 338 1.71 24.58 27.04
N LYS A 339 0.39 24.52 26.92
CA LYS A 339 -0.46 25.37 26.07
C LYS A 339 -0.30 26.84 26.46
N ALA A 340 0.08 27.69 25.51
CA ALA A 340 -0.14 29.14 25.60
C ALA A 340 -0.48 29.68 24.20
N ALA A 341 -1.69 30.22 24.08
CA ALA A 341 -2.14 30.99 22.92
C ALA A 341 -1.79 32.46 23.10
N PRO A 342 -1.42 33.20 22.04
CA PRO A 342 -1.55 34.65 22.03
C PRO A 342 -2.79 35.07 21.24
N VAL A 343 -3.71 35.70 21.97
CA VAL A 343 -4.78 36.55 21.43
C VAL A 343 -4.14 37.82 20.88
N GLY A 344 -4.29 38.09 19.58
CA GLY A 344 -3.85 39.31 18.92
C GLY A 344 -4.95 39.85 18.03
N ALA A 345 -5.70 40.82 18.55
CA ALA A 345 -6.76 41.53 17.85
C ALA A 345 -6.20 42.34 16.67
N MET A 346 -6.83 42.25 15.49
CA MET A 346 -6.70 43.28 14.47
C MET A 346 -8.07 43.81 14.04
N HIS A 347 -8.12 45.13 14.08
CA HIS A 347 -9.28 46.00 13.90
C HIS A 347 -9.93 45.82 12.53
N ARG A 348 -11.27 45.84 12.54
CA ARG A 348 -12.09 46.18 11.38
C ARG A 348 -11.82 47.63 11.00
N VAL A 349 -11.41 47.86 9.75
CA VAL A 349 -11.62 49.14 9.08
C VAL A 349 -12.79 48.95 8.11
N THR A 350 -13.92 49.56 8.45
CA THR A 350 -15.12 49.67 7.63
C THR A 350 -15.14 51.01 6.90
N GLY A 351 -15.56 50.96 5.64
CA GLY A 351 -16.19 52.06 4.89
C GLY A 351 -15.24 52.91 4.05
N ALA A 352 -15.63 53.48 2.92
CA ALA A 352 -16.86 53.40 2.13
C ALA A 352 -16.55 54.10 0.77
N THR A 353 -17.16 53.57 -0.30
CA THR A 353 -17.68 54.28 -1.50
C THR A 353 -17.20 55.70 -1.84
N ALA A 354 -16.78 55.91 -3.10
CA ALA A 354 -17.38 56.92 -3.99
C ALA A 354 -16.96 56.67 -5.45
N ALA A 355 -17.94 56.82 -6.34
CA ALA A 355 -17.82 56.76 -7.79
C ALA A 355 -17.33 58.10 -8.37
N ALA A 356 -16.65 58.04 -9.51
CA ALA A 356 -16.76 58.94 -10.67
C ALA A 356 -16.11 58.26 -11.87
#